data_AF-A0AA39IX27-F1
#
_entry.id   AF-A0AA39IX27-F1
#
_cell.length_a   1.000
_cell.length_b   1.000
_cell.length_c   1.000
_cell.angle_alpha   90.00
_cell.angle_beta   90.00
_cell.angle_gamma   90.00
#
_symmetry.space_group_name_H-M   'P 1'
#
loop_
_entity.id
_entity.type
_entity.pdbx_description
1 polymer ?
#
loop_
_entity_poly.entity_id
_entity_poly.type
_entity_poly.pdbx_seq_one_letter_code
_entity_poly.pdbx_strand_id
1 'polypeptide(L)'
;MVMDPSATQVFQVLAGRRRAERACRDAEEHLARIRGQVDHLWAQVNLMWCKVEEELTCHVCFHKLWRAVTYTLSSHPLSCTYEWFQWERAFKENLAYTCIRCHAHIQQAPIHAFTVENAMHELPRLDEDDRQLAEDMAREAGYIDEDSWIVFFP
;
A
#
# COMPACT_ATOMS: atom_id res chain seq x y z
N MET A 1 70.01 28.17 8.55
CA MET A 1 69.68 26.73 8.44
C MET A 1 68.56 26.59 7.44
N VAL A 2 68.87 26.10 6.24
CA VAL A 2 67.88 25.82 5.19
C VAL A 2 67.38 24.40 5.44
N MET A 3 66.07 24.22 5.67
CA MET A 3 65.50 22.89 5.83
C MET A 3 65.62 22.09 4.52
N ASP A 4 65.92 20.81 4.65
CA ASP A 4 66.04 19.86 3.54
C ASP A 4 64.71 19.81 2.74
N PRO A 5 64.74 20.08 1.41
CA PRO A 5 63.55 20.07 0.56
C PRO A 5 62.76 18.75 0.61
N SER A 6 63.45 17.63 0.86
CA SER A 6 62.82 16.31 0.97
C SER A 6 61.96 16.18 2.23
N ALA A 7 62.39 16.77 3.34
CA ALA A 7 61.63 16.78 4.59
C ALA A 7 60.34 17.60 4.44
N THR A 8 60.41 18.76 3.78
CA THR A 8 59.24 19.61 3.50
C THR A 8 58.19 18.88 2.65
N GLN A 9 58.62 18.09 1.66
CA GLN A 9 57.73 17.33 0.80
C GLN A 9 57.00 16.21 1.55
N VAL A 10 57.71 15.48 2.44
CA VAL A 10 57.10 14.45 3.30
C VAL A 10 56.07 15.04 4.26
N PHE A 11 56.36 16.20 4.86
CA PHE A 11 55.40 16.89 5.74
C PHE A 11 54.11 17.30 5.00
N GLN A 12 54.23 17.78 3.76
CA GLN A 12 53.08 18.14 2.93
C GLN A 12 52.20 16.93 2.58
N VAL A 13 52.81 15.80 2.22
CA VAL A 13 52.07 14.55 1.93
C VAL A 13 51.33 14.06 3.18
N LEU A 14 51.98 14.03 4.34
CA LEU A 14 51.35 13.62 5.61
C LEU A 14 50.22 14.58 6.03
N ALA A 15 50.40 15.89 5.82
CA ALA A 15 49.35 16.87 6.07
C ALA A 15 48.18 16.75 5.09
N GLY A 16 48.44 16.38 3.83
CA GLY A 16 47.41 16.06 2.83
C GLY A 16 46.60 14.83 3.23
N ARG A 17 47.27 13.73 3.58
CA ARG A 17 46.63 12.50 4.06
C ARG A 17 45.73 12.74 5.28
N ARG A 18 46.22 13.45 6.30
CA ARG A 18 45.41 13.79 7.49
C ARG A 18 44.20 14.66 7.16
N ARG A 19 44.29 15.53 6.13
CA ARG A 19 43.14 16.31 5.66
C ARG A 19 42.11 15.42 4.96
N ALA A 20 42.55 14.49 4.11
CA ALA A 20 41.67 13.54 3.44
C ALA A 20 40.96 12.62 4.46
N GLU A 21 41.69 12.07 5.43
CA GLU A 21 41.12 11.23 6.49
C GLU A 21 40.07 11.97 7.34
N ARG A 22 40.30 13.27 7.64
CA ARG A 22 39.28 14.10 8.31
C ARG A 22 38.05 14.31 7.45
N ALA A 23 38.24 14.67 6.17
CA ALA A 23 37.12 14.86 5.25
C ALA A 23 36.28 13.58 5.07
N CYS A 24 36.92 12.40 5.02
CA CYS A 24 36.20 11.13 5.00
C CYS A 24 35.35 10.93 6.26
N ARG A 25 35.92 11.13 7.46
CA ARG A 25 35.15 11.01 8.71
C ARG A 25 33.99 12.00 8.77
N ASP A 26 34.23 13.26 8.39
CA ASP A 26 33.19 14.29 8.38
C ASP A 26 32.05 13.91 7.41
N ALA A 27 32.39 13.33 6.26
CA ALA A 27 31.42 12.83 5.28
C ALA A 27 30.63 11.61 5.80
N GLU A 28 31.29 10.67 6.47
CA GLU A 28 30.65 9.51 7.10
C GLU A 28 29.68 9.95 8.21
N GLU A 29 30.09 10.87 9.08
CA GLU A 29 29.22 11.45 10.10
C GLU A 29 28.04 12.20 9.49
N HIS A 30 28.27 12.93 8.40
CA HIS A 30 27.20 13.63 7.70
C HIS A 30 26.18 12.65 7.08
N LEU A 31 26.65 11.58 6.43
CA LEU A 31 25.79 10.52 5.91
C LEU A 31 25.00 9.82 7.01
N ALA A 32 25.63 9.53 8.15
CA ALA A 32 24.96 8.93 9.30
C ALA A 32 23.83 9.85 9.83
N ARG A 33 24.07 11.16 9.92
CA ARG A 33 23.04 12.14 10.30
C ARG A 33 21.87 12.17 9.30
N ILE A 34 22.16 12.20 8.00
CA ILE A 34 21.12 12.19 6.96
C ILE A 34 20.29 10.93 7.04
N ARG A 35 20.93 9.75 7.17
CA ARG A 35 20.22 8.47 7.33
C ARG A 35 19.29 8.50 8.54
N GLY A 36 19.78 8.96 9.70
CA GLY A 36 18.94 9.10 10.89
C GLY A 36 17.74 10.03 10.70
N GLN A 37 17.91 11.13 9.95
CA GLN A 37 16.79 12.03 9.61
C GLN A 37 15.78 11.37 8.65
N VAL A 38 16.26 10.66 7.63
CA VAL A 38 15.42 9.90 6.69
C VAL A 38 14.64 8.81 7.42
N ASP A 39 15.29 8.03 8.28
CA ASP A 39 14.64 6.97 9.06
C ASP A 39 13.57 7.55 9.99
N HIS A 40 13.85 8.71 10.60
CA HIS A 40 12.88 9.40 11.45
C HIS A 40 11.66 9.89 10.67
N LEU A 41 11.87 10.54 9.51
CA LEU A 41 10.78 10.98 8.64
C LEU A 41 9.98 9.80 8.11
N TRP A 42 10.66 8.72 7.70
CA TRP A 42 10.01 7.50 7.26
C TRP A 42 9.16 6.89 8.37
N ALA A 43 9.63 6.84 9.62
CA ALA A 43 8.83 6.32 10.72
C ALA A 43 7.53 7.12 10.95
N GLN A 44 7.59 8.45 10.84
CA GLN A 44 6.40 9.31 10.94
C GLN A 44 5.42 9.08 9.78
N VAL A 45 5.95 9.04 8.56
CA VAL A 45 5.16 8.84 7.33
C VAL A 45 4.56 7.43 7.28
N ASN A 46 5.32 6.41 7.67
CA ASN A 46 4.87 5.02 7.74
C ASN A 46 3.68 4.84 8.69
N LEU A 47 3.67 5.51 9.84
CA LEU A 47 2.51 5.49 10.74
C LEU A 47 1.24 6.06 10.10
N MET A 48 1.37 7.09 9.27
CA MET A 48 0.24 7.64 8.52
C MET A 48 -0.21 6.67 7.43
N TRP A 49 0.73 6.04 6.72
CA TRP A 49 0.41 5.06 5.68
C TRP A 49 -0.26 3.81 6.23
N CYS A 50 0.13 3.31 7.40
CA CYS A 50 -0.57 2.16 8.01
C CYS A 50 -2.07 2.45 8.20
N LYS A 51 -2.43 3.68 8.60
CA LYS A 51 -3.85 4.08 8.72
C LYS A 51 -4.55 4.16 7.36
N VAL A 52 -3.85 4.64 6.34
CA VAL A 52 -4.40 4.66 4.96
C VAL A 52 -4.60 3.24 4.45
N GLU A 53 -3.64 2.35 4.67
CA GLU A 53 -3.74 0.93 4.33
C GLU A 53 -4.92 0.25 5.05
N GLU A 54 -5.14 0.56 6.34
CA GLU A 54 -6.31 0.07 7.09
C GLU A 54 -7.63 0.52 6.45
N GLU A 55 -7.76 1.78 6.04
CA GLU A 55 -8.96 2.31 5.35
C GLU A 55 -9.13 1.72 3.94
N LEU A 56 -8.03 1.28 3.31
CA LEU A 56 -8.03 0.61 2.01
C LEU A 56 -8.09 -0.92 2.13
N THR A 57 -8.44 -1.44 3.30
CA THR A 57 -8.62 -2.86 3.56
C THR A 57 -10.09 -3.19 3.77
N CYS A 58 -10.56 -4.27 3.17
CA CYS A 58 -11.92 -4.73 3.37
C CYS A 58 -12.13 -5.18 4.82
N HIS A 59 -13.08 -4.58 5.53
CA HIS A 59 -13.38 -4.95 6.92
C HIS A 59 -14.00 -6.35 7.10
N VAL A 60 -14.29 -7.05 6.01
CA VAL A 60 -14.95 -8.36 6.03
C VAL A 60 -13.94 -9.47 5.79
N CYS A 61 -13.21 -9.41 4.67
CA CYS A 61 -12.22 -10.43 4.31
C CYS A 61 -10.78 -10.06 4.70
N PHE A 62 -10.54 -8.84 5.20
CA PHE A 62 -9.21 -8.34 5.58
C PHE A 62 -8.18 -8.27 4.46
N HIS A 63 -8.60 -8.44 3.20
CA HIS A 63 -7.77 -8.19 2.02
C HIS A 63 -7.88 -6.74 1.56
N LYS A 64 -6.84 -6.25 0.89
CA LYS A 64 -6.85 -4.90 0.31
C LYS A 64 -7.94 -4.76 -0.75
N LEU A 65 -8.42 -3.54 -0.93
CA LEU A 65 -9.55 -3.21 -1.79
C LEU A 65 -9.14 -3.10 -3.28
N TRP A 66 -8.51 -4.15 -3.82
CA TRP A 66 -8.05 -4.20 -5.22
C TRP A 66 -9.16 -4.27 -6.26
N ARG A 67 -10.33 -4.81 -5.88
CA ARG A 67 -11.55 -4.89 -6.71
C ARG A 67 -12.71 -4.29 -5.93
N ALA A 68 -12.58 -3.02 -5.57
CA ALA A 68 -13.46 -2.38 -4.63
C ALA A 68 -14.81 -2.09 -5.28
N VAL A 69 -15.89 -2.57 -4.66
CA VAL A 69 -17.25 -2.15 -5.01
C VAL A 69 -17.91 -1.44 -3.85
N THR A 70 -18.82 -0.53 -4.18
CA THR A 70 -19.63 0.21 -3.20
C THR A 70 -21.08 0.18 -3.61
N TYR A 71 -21.97 0.44 -2.67
CA TYR A 71 -23.41 0.47 -2.92
C TYR A 71 -23.88 1.93 -2.97
N THR A 72 -24.82 2.25 -3.84
CA THR A 72 -25.39 3.61 -3.94
C THR A 72 -25.97 4.13 -2.62
N LEU A 73 -26.49 3.24 -1.78
CA LEU A 73 -27.07 3.58 -0.47
C LEU A 73 -26.11 3.40 0.72
N SER A 74 -24.96 2.77 0.53
CA SER A 74 -23.96 2.65 1.58
C SER A 74 -22.55 2.79 1.02
N SER A 75 -21.85 3.84 1.45
CA SER A 75 -20.50 4.19 1.04
C SER A 75 -19.41 3.31 1.65
N HIS A 76 -19.71 2.02 1.85
CA HIS A 76 -18.77 1.05 2.42
C HIS A 76 -18.12 0.28 1.28
N PRO A 77 -16.87 0.61 0.89
CA PRO A 77 -16.19 -0.16 -0.12
C PRO A 77 -15.86 -1.56 0.42
N LEU A 78 -16.07 -2.57 -0.39
CA LEU A 78 -15.85 -3.98 -0.08
C LEU A 78 -15.23 -4.67 -1.29
N SER A 79 -14.33 -5.63 -1.06
CA SER A 79 -13.74 -6.46 -2.12
C SER A 79 -14.41 -7.83 -2.25
N CYS A 80 -15.05 -8.34 -1.17
CA CYS A 80 -15.62 -9.68 -1.13
C CYS A 80 -17.15 -9.73 -1.31
N THR A 81 -17.74 -8.72 -1.94
CA THR A 81 -19.21 -8.61 -2.09
C THR A 81 -19.76 -9.73 -2.98
N TYR A 82 -19.02 -10.13 -4.01
CA TYR A 82 -19.51 -11.11 -4.97
C TYR A 82 -19.62 -12.50 -4.33
N GLU A 83 -18.60 -12.90 -3.59
CA GLU A 83 -18.55 -14.13 -2.78
C GLU A 83 -19.68 -14.15 -1.76
N TRP A 84 -19.92 -13.01 -1.10
CA TRP A 84 -21.02 -12.86 -0.15
C TRP A 84 -22.38 -13.09 -0.82
N PHE A 85 -22.63 -12.53 -2.01
CA PHE A 85 -23.88 -12.73 -2.72
C PHE A 85 -24.05 -14.15 -3.27
N GLN A 86 -22.97 -14.78 -3.73
CA GLN A 86 -23.00 -16.21 -4.07
C GLN A 86 -23.41 -17.05 -2.86
N TRP A 87 -22.85 -16.75 -1.69
CA TRP A 87 -23.22 -17.42 -0.45
C TRP A 87 -24.69 -17.14 -0.10
N GLU A 88 -25.15 -15.88 -0.06
CA GLU A 88 -26.56 -15.56 0.23
C GLU A 88 -27.51 -16.26 -0.73
N ARG A 89 -27.17 -16.32 -2.02
CA ARG A 89 -27.97 -17.01 -3.05
C ARG A 89 -28.03 -18.52 -2.84
N ALA A 90 -26.95 -19.14 -2.38
CA ALA A 90 -26.93 -20.58 -2.11
C ALA A 90 -27.79 -20.98 -0.90
N PHE A 91 -28.02 -20.07 0.06
CA PHE A 91 -28.68 -20.37 1.33
C PHE A 91 -30.08 -19.74 1.51
N LYS A 92 -30.48 -18.74 0.71
CA LYS A 92 -31.76 -18.03 0.87
C LYS A 92 -32.72 -18.29 -0.29
N GLU A 93 -33.95 -18.72 0.04
CA GLU A 93 -35.06 -18.88 -0.92
C GLU A 93 -35.64 -17.54 -1.41
N ASN A 94 -35.55 -16.48 -0.59
CA ASN A 94 -35.92 -15.11 -0.95
C ASN A 94 -34.68 -14.23 -1.03
N LEU A 95 -34.33 -13.79 -2.24
CA LEU A 95 -33.13 -13.01 -2.54
C LEU A 95 -33.33 -11.53 -2.18
N ALA A 96 -33.32 -11.23 -0.89
CA ALA A 96 -33.08 -9.86 -0.43
C ALA A 96 -31.59 -9.74 -0.05
N TYR A 97 -30.78 -9.28 -0.99
CA TYR A 97 -29.36 -9.05 -0.75
C TYR A 97 -29.17 -7.90 0.24
N THR A 98 -28.25 -8.08 1.17
CA THR A 98 -27.97 -7.08 2.21
C THR A 98 -26.48 -6.77 2.29
N CYS A 99 -26.17 -5.51 2.58
CA CYS A 99 -24.80 -5.10 2.82
C CYS A 99 -24.29 -5.82 4.09
N ILE A 100 -23.25 -6.61 3.97
CA ILE A 100 -22.66 -7.36 5.08
C ILE A 100 -22.22 -6.48 6.26
N ARG A 101 -21.93 -5.19 6.02
CA ARG A 101 -21.47 -4.25 7.07
C ARG A 101 -22.61 -3.55 7.80
N CYS A 102 -23.58 -3.00 7.08
CA CYS A 102 -24.64 -2.17 7.66
C CYS A 102 -26.04 -2.78 7.54
N HIS A 103 -26.16 -3.96 6.95
CA HIS A 103 -27.40 -4.69 6.71
C HIS A 103 -28.44 -3.93 5.88
N ALA A 104 -28.04 -2.84 5.20
CA ALA A 104 -28.89 -2.13 4.27
C ALA A 104 -29.30 -3.04 3.12
N HIS A 105 -30.57 -2.97 2.72
CA HIS A 105 -31.06 -3.71 1.56
C HIS A 105 -30.46 -3.17 0.26
N ILE A 106 -30.06 -4.09 -0.61
CA ILE A 106 -29.39 -3.78 -1.86
C ILE A 106 -30.35 -4.13 -2.99
N GLN A 107 -30.75 -3.10 -3.73
CA GLN A 107 -31.73 -3.22 -4.82
C GLN A 107 -31.09 -3.10 -6.20
N GLN A 108 -29.81 -2.73 -6.27
CA GLN A 108 -29.07 -2.47 -7.49
C GLN A 108 -27.69 -3.10 -7.40
N ALA A 109 -27.12 -3.41 -8.56
CA ALA A 109 -25.75 -3.88 -8.65
C ALA A 109 -24.79 -2.91 -7.94
N PRO A 110 -23.78 -3.43 -7.21
CA PRO A 110 -22.69 -2.61 -6.70
C PRO A 110 -21.98 -1.89 -7.84
N ILE A 111 -21.52 -0.67 -7.60
CA ILE A 111 -20.72 0.10 -8.55
C ILE A 111 -19.25 -0.01 -8.18
N HIS A 112 -18.39 0.00 -9.20
CA HIS A 112 -16.96 0.00 -9.00
C HIS A 112 -16.48 1.27 -8.29
N ALA A 113 -15.64 1.12 -7.28
CA ALA A 113 -15.10 2.22 -6.50
C ALA A 113 -13.71 2.63 -7.02
N PHE A 114 -13.63 3.11 -8.26
CA PHE A 114 -12.37 3.48 -8.93
C PHE A 114 -11.47 4.41 -8.10
N THR A 115 -12.04 5.32 -7.32
CA THR A 115 -11.26 6.20 -6.44
C THR A 115 -10.48 5.42 -5.37
N VAL A 116 -11.07 4.35 -4.83
CA VAL A 116 -10.44 3.49 -3.82
C VAL A 116 -9.32 2.67 -4.46
N GLU A 117 -9.55 2.12 -5.65
CA GLU A 117 -8.53 1.35 -6.37
C GLU A 117 -7.38 2.23 -6.83
N ASN A 118 -7.65 3.44 -7.32
CA ASN A 118 -6.60 4.39 -7.63
C ASN A 118 -5.78 4.72 -6.38
N ALA A 119 -6.41 4.89 -5.22
CA ALA A 119 -5.70 5.10 -3.96
C ALA A 119 -4.85 3.88 -3.54
N MET A 120 -5.32 2.66 -3.81
CA MET A 120 -4.56 1.42 -3.63
C MET A 120 -3.26 1.40 -4.43
N HIS A 121 -3.28 1.88 -5.67
CA HIS A 121 -2.10 1.96 -6.54
C HIS A 121 -1.07 3.02 -6.12
N GLU A 122 -1.46 3.98 -5.28
CA GLU A 122 -0.58 5.04 -4.76
C GLU A 122 0.06 4.66 -3.41
N LEU A 123 -0.23 3.47 -2.88
CA LEU A 123 0.37 3.00 -1.62
C LEU A 123 1.90 2.84 -1.78
N PRO A 124 2.71 3.25 -0.78
CA PRO A 124 4.17 3.10 -0.84
C PRO A 124 4.64 1.65 -0.95
N ARG A 125 3.79 0.69 -0.56
CA ARG A 125 4.02 -0.74 -0.64
C ARG A 125 2.87 -1.40 -1.41
N LEU A 126 3.09 -1.55 -2.71
CA LEU A 126 2.23 -2.41 -3.54
C LEU A 126 2.50 -3.86 -3.17
N ASP A 127 1.42 -4.56 -2.83
CA ASP A 127 1.43 -5.99 -2.55
C ASP A 127 0.79 -6.70 -3.74
N GLU A 128 1.63 -6.96 -4.75
CA GLU A 128 1.19 -7.59 -6.00
C GLU A 128 0.74 -9.04 -5.78
N ASP A 129 1.28 -9.72 -4.76
CA ASP A 129 0.87 -11.07 -4.38
C ASP A 129 -0.56 -11.04 -3.81
N ASP A 130 -0.88 -10.08 -2.93
CA ASP A 130 -2.26 -9.87 -2.44
C ASP A 130 -3.21 -9.43 -3.57
N ARG A 131 -2.74 -8.63 -4.54
CA ARG A 131 -3.54 -8.30 -5.73
C ARG A 131 -3.87 -9.55 -6.53
N GLN A 132 -2.87 -10.37 -6.84
CA GLN A 132 -3.08 -11.60 -7.62
C GLN A 132 -4.01 -12.55 -6.89
N LEU A 133 -3.84 -12.71 -5.56
CA LEU A 133 -4.73 -13.50 -4.73
C LEU A 133 -6.18 -12.99 -4.79
N ALA A 134 -6.39 -11.68 -4.68
CA ALA A 134 -7.73 -11.09 -4.77
C ALA A 134 -8.37 -11.30 -6.17
N GLU A 135 -7.59 -11.20 -7.24
CA GLU A 135 -8.06 -11.48 -8.61
C GLU A 135 -8.44 -12.95 -8.79
N ASP A 136 -7.63 -13.87 -8.26
CA ASP A 136 -7.86 -15.31 -8.36
C ASP A 136 -9.10 -15.73 -7.55
N MET A 137 -9.23 -15.25 -6.31
CA MET A 137 -10.42 -15.50 -5.48
C MET A 137 -11.71 -15.01 -6.15
N ALA A 138 -11.68 -13.79 -6.69
CA ALA A 138 -12.81 -13.24 -7.41
C ALA A 138 -13.19 -14.10 -8.63
N ARG A 139 -12.19 -14.55 -9.39
CA ARG A 139 -12.41 -15.41 -10.57
C ARG A 139 -12.98 -16.77 -10.17
N GLU A 140 -12.47 -17.38 -9.10
CA GLU A 140 -12.99 -18.64 -8.56
C GLU A 140 -14.45 -18.52 -8.09
N ALA A 141 -14.82 -17.36 -7.54
CA ALA A 141 -16.21 -17.06 -7.18
C ALA A 141 -17.11 -16.83 -8.39
N GLY A 142 -16.54 -16.58 -9.57
CA GLY A 142 -17.23 -16.30 -10.83
C GLY A 142 -17.39 -14.81 -11.14
N TYR A 143 -16.63 -13.92 -10.49
CA TYR A 143 -16.58 -12.49 -10.79
C TYR A 143 -15.50 -12.18 -11.83
N ILE A 144 -15.94 -11.87 -13.05
CA ILE A 144 -15.05 -11.52 -14.16
C ILE A 144 -14.95 -10.00 -14.28
N ASP A 145 -16.09 -9.34 -14.33
CA ASP A 145 -16.27 -7.91 -14.58
C ASP A 145 -17.66 -7.43 -14.08
N GLU A 146 -18.02 -6.19 -14.40
CA GLU A 146 -19.30 -5.60 -14.01
C GLU A 146 -20.52 -6.38 -14.56
N ASP A 147 -20.40 -7.04 -15.72
CA ASP A 147 -21.49 -7.84 -16.30
C ASP A 147 -21.80 -9.07 -15.44
N SER A 148 -20.84 -9.50 -14.61
CA SER A 148 -21.03 -10.61 -13.68
C SER A 148 -22.12 -10.32 -12.64
N TRP A 149 -22.51 -9.06 -12.40
CA TRP A 149 -23.59 -8.76 -11.45
C TRP A 149 -24.99 -9.12 -11.96
N ILE A 150 -25.16 -9.39 -13.27
CA ILE A 150 -26.47 -9.71 -13.88
C ILE A 150 -27.12 -10.97 -13.29
N VAL A 151 -26.33 -11.89 -12.75
CA VAL A 151 -26.85 -13.09 -12.08
C VAL A 151 -27.57 -12.79 -10.76
N PHE A 152 -27.36 -11.61 -10.18
CA PHE A 152 -28.02 -11.14 -8.96
C PHE A 152 -29.02 -10.02 -9.23
N PHE A 153 -28.73 -9.16 -10.22
CA PHE A 153 -29.51 -7.99 -10.59
C PHE A 153 -29.74 -7.97 -12.12
N PRO A 154 -30.70 -8.76 -12.63
CA PRO A 154 -31.02 -8.83 -14.06
C PRO A 154 -31.72 -7.57 -14.59
#